data_AF-A0A433U573-F1
#
_entry.id   AF-A0A433U573-F1
#
_cell.length_a   1.000
_cell.length_b   1.000
_cell.length_c   1.000
_cell.angle_alpha   90.00
_cell.angle_beta   90.00
_cell.angle_gamma   90.00
#
_symmetry.space_group_name_H-M   'P 1'
#
loop_
_entity.id
_entity.type
_entity.pdbx_description
1 polymer ?
#
loop_
_entity_poly.entity_id
_entity_poly.type
_entity_poly.pdbx_seq_one_letter_code
_entity_poly.pdbx_strand_id
1 'polypeptide(L)'
;NVFAGSSRCRPETTECEHIPGLGFRRGSYKCVCKKGYYFPDPTARDKFYTGTDVEHEYEKKRKGLANRYHRDFQCLPCAPGCDSCDDPSPCILALNWILRSILLTISGLIMSFLLVL
;
A
#
# COMPACT_ATOMS: atom_id res chain seq x y z
N ASN A 1 12.50 8.87 -15.93
CA ASN A 1 11.55 9.92 -15.52
C ASN A 1 12.29 11.23 -15.26
N VAL A 2 12.15 12.21 -16.16
CA VAL A 2 12.96 13.46 -16.16
C VAL A 2 12.59 14.46 -15.04
N PHE A 3 11.54 14.17 -14.26
CA PHE A 3 11.10 14.96 -13.11
C PHE A 3 11.16 14.20 -11.77
N ALA A 4 11.91 13.09 -11.73
CA ALA A 4 12.13 12.32 -10.50
C ALA A 4 12.90 13.17 -9.47
N GLY A 5 12.19 13.71 -8.48
CA GLY A 5 12.79 14.43 -7.35
C GLY A 5 12.22 15.82 -7.06
N SER A 6 11.38 16.39 -7.94
CA SER A 6 10.72 17.68 -7.65
C SER A 6 9.42 17.54 -6.85
N SER A 7 8.80 16.36 -6.86
CA SER A 7 7.54 16.09 -6.16
C SER A 7 7.75 15.99 -4.64
N ARG A 8 6.75 16.42 -3.86
CA ARG A 8 6.74 16.30 -2.39
C ARG A 8 6.11 15.02 -1.86
N CYS A 9 5.90 14.01 -2.71
CA CYS A 9 5.48 12.67 -2.29
C CYS A 9 6.47 12.05 -1.28
N ARG A 10 6.01 11.10 -0.48
CA ARG A 10 6.84 10.34 0.46
C ARG A 10 7.62 9.26 -0.26
N PRO A 11 8.94 9.40 -0.47
CA PRO A 11 9.69 8.40 -1.20
C PRO A 11 9.77 7.06 -0.45
N GLU A 12 9.45 7.01 0.84
CA GLU A 12 9.46 5.78 1.62
C GLU A 12 8.31 4.86 1.20
N THR A 13 7.08 5.39 1.07
CA THR A 13 5.85 4.59 0.90
C THR A 13 5.07 4.90 -0.39
N THR A 14 5.39 5.99 -1.08
CA THR A 14 4.64 6.47 -2.26
C THR A 14 5.55 6.72 -3.46
N GLU A 15 4.95 6.67 -4.66
CA GLU A 15 5.57 7.03 -5.92
C GLU A 15 4.77 8.14 -6.62
N CYS A 16 5.45 8.94 -7.44
CA CYS A 16 4.87 10.10 -8.10
C CYS A 16 4.44 9.75 -9.53
N GLU A 17 3.18 9.98 -9.85
CA GLU A 17 2.62 9.85 -11.21
C GLU A 17 2.11 11.21 -11.71
N HIS A 18 2.42 11.54 -12.96
CA HIS A 18 1.89 12.76 -13.59
C HIS A 18 0.41 12.60 -13.95
N ILE A 19 -0.37 13.68 -13.81
CA ILE A 19 -1.77 13.70 -14.19
C ILE A 19 -1.89 14.29 -15.61
N PRO A 20 -2.32 13.49 -16.61
CA PRO A 20 -2.45 13.99 -17.98
C PRO A 20 -3.53 15.09 -18.08
N GLY A 21 -3.33 16.05 -18.97
CA GLY A 21 -4.30 17.12 -19.25
C GLY A 21 -4.23 18.36 -18.34
N LEU A 22 -3.48 18.34 -17.24
CA LEU A 22 -3.28 19.50 -16.36
C LEU A 22 -2.03 20.34 -16.67
N GLY A 23 -1.25 19.93 -17.68
CA GLY A 23 0.02 20.55 -18.05
C GLY A 23 1.16 20.27 -17.07
N PHE A 24 2.31 20.92 -17.29
CA PHE A 24 3.49 20.84 -16.42
C PHE A 24 3.48 21.99 -15.42
N ARG A 25 2.74 21.83 -14.31
CA ARG A 25 2.70 22.80 -13.21
C ARG A 25 2.88 22.11 -11.86
N ARG A 26 3.39 22.84 -10.87
CA ARG A 26 3.53 22.35 -9.49
C ARG A 26 2.18 21.86 -8.96
N GLY A 27 2.17 20.68 -8.35
CA GLY A 27 0.95 20.01 -7.86
C GLY A 27 0.16 19.23 -8.91
N SER A 28 0.50 19.29 -10.21
CA SER A 28 -0.13 18.46 -11.27
C SER A 28 0.47 17.06 -11.35
N TYR A 29 0.46 16.38 -10.23
CA TYR A 29 0.85 14.99 -10.07
C TYR A 29 -0.01 14.37 -8.97
N LYS A 30 -0.02 13.04 -8.87
CA LYS A 30 -0.61 12.29 -7.77
C LYS A 30 0.47 11.41 -7.13
N CYS A 31 0.41 11.25 -5.81
CA CYS A 31 1.23 10.29 -5.10
C CYS A 31 0.41 9.02 -4.92
N VAL A 32 0.84 7.94 -5.57
CA VAL A 32 0.24 6.61 -5.44
C VAL A 32 1.08 5.76 -4.50
N CYS A 33 0.48 4.76 -3.84
CA CYS A 33 1.24 3.87 -2.95
C CYS A 33 2.19 2.99 -3.77
N LYS A 34 3.41 2.79 -3.26
CA LYS A 34 4.36 1.84 -3.85
C LYS A 34 3.85 0.40 -3.71
N LYS A 35 4.38 -0.50 -4.52
CA LYS A 35 4.24 -1.95 -4.31
C LYS A 35 4.63 -2.34 -2.88
N GLY A 36 3.85 -3.22 -2.26
CA GLY A 36 3.97 -3.59 -0.86
C GLY A 36 3.39 -2.55 0.12
N TYR A 37 2.70 -1.52 -0.36
CA TYR A 37 1.96 -0.55 0.47
C TYR A 37 0.54 -0.34 -0.06
N TYR A 38 -0.39 -0.02 0.83
CA TYR A 38 -1.79 0.24 0.53
C TYR A 38 -2.26 1.58 1.12
N PHE A 39 -3.34 2.12 0.54
CA PHE A 39 -3.92 3.38 0.97
C PHE A 39 -4.69 3.21 2.30
N PRO A 40 -4.46 4.04 3.34
CA PRO A 40 -5.01 3.80 4.67
C PRO A 40 -6.54 3.78 4.75
N ASP A 41 -7.23 4.50 3.88
CA ASP A 41 -8.70 4.53 3.82
C ASP A 41 -9.20 3.62 2.68
N PRO A 42 -9.64 2.38 2.97
CA PRO A 42 -10.10 1.45 1.95
C PRO A 42 -11.43 1.90 1.31
N THR A 43 -12.15 2.82 1.94
CA THR A 43 -13.45 3.33 1.45
C THR A 43 -13.31 4.54 0.53
N ALA A 44 -12.11 5.13 0.46
CA ALA A 44 -11.83 6.25 -0.42
C ALA A 44 -12.03 5.86 -1.89
N ARG A 45 -12.75 6.70 -2.64
CA ARG A 45 -12.91 6.53 -4.10
C ARG A 45 -11.57 6.63 -4.82
N ASP A 46 -10.77 7.60 -4.40
CA ASP A 46 -9.46 7.91 -4.97
C ASP A 46 -8.36 7.47 -3.99
N LYS A 47 -7.69 6.36 -4.31
CA LYS A 47 -6.59 5.77 -3.50
C LYS A 47 -5.24 6.42 -3.82
N PHE A 48 -5.20 7.74 -3.84
CA PHE A 48 -3.99 8.52 -4.11
C PHE A 48 -4.04 9.88 -3.41
N TYR A 49 -2.87 10.47 -3.18
CA TYR A 49 -2.79 11.84 -2.67
C TYR A 49 -2.59 12.81 -3.81
N THR A 50 -3.45 13.84 -3.89
CA THR A 50 -3.30 14.89 -4.90
C THR A 50 -2.06 15.74 -4.62
N GLY A 51 -1.25 15.98 -5.64
CA GLY A 51 -0.02 16.77 -5.51
C GLY A 51 -0.25 18.16 -4.95
N THR A 52 -1.37 18.81 -5.28
CA THR A 52 -1.77 20.12 -4.72
C THR A 52 -1.84 20.10 -3.19
N ASP A 53 -2.48 19.08 -2.59
CA ASP A 53 -2.63 19.00 -1.13
C ASP A 53 -1.30 18.69 -0.44
N VAL A 54 -0.52 17.79 -1.04
CA VAL A 54 0.82 17.41 -0.59
C VAL A 54 1.73 18.64 -0.58
N GLU A 55 1.71 19.44 -1.65
CA GLU A 55 2.49 20.67 -1.78
C GLU A 55 2.05 21.73 -0.76
N HIS A 56 0.75 21.88 -0.54
CA HIS A 56 0.20 22.85 0.42
C HIS A 56 0.62 22.55 1.86
N GLU A 57 0.47 21.30 2.30
CA GLU A 57 0.89 20.90 3.64
C GLU A 57 2.42 20.91 3.81
N TYR A 58 3.17 20.61 2.74
CA TYR A 58 4.62 20.76 2.74
C TYR A 58 5.06 22.23 2.87
N GLU A 59 4.36 23.17 2.23
CA GLU A 59 4.64 24.60 2.42
C GLU A 59 4.42 25.05 3.86
N LYS A 60 3.32 24.62 4.48
CA LYS A 60 3.06 24.92 5.90
C LYS A 60 4.19 24.39 6.77
N LYS A 61 4.63 23.15 6.52
CA LYS A 61 5.81 22.57 7.17
C LYS A 61 7.05 23.44 6.99
N ARG A 62 7.36 23.84 5.76
CA ARG A 62 8.51 24.68 5.43
C ARG A 62 8.47 26.04 6.13
N LYS A 63 7.27 26.61 6.31
CA LYS A 63 7.03 27.87 7.03
C LYS A 63 6.99 27.72 8.56
N GLY A 64 7.16 26.50 9.09
CA GLY A 64 7.06 26.23 10.53
C GLY A 64 5.63 26.34 11.09
N LEU A 65 4.63 26.31 10.23
CA LEU A 65 3.22 26.35 10.62
C LEU A 65 2.70 24.96 10.98
N ALA A 66 1.58 24.91 11.71
CA ALA A 66 0.85 23.67 11.95
C ALA A 66 0.50 23.00 10.61
N ASN A 67 0.97 21.76 10.43
CA ASN A 67 0.87 21.02 9.19
C ASN A 67 0.66 19.53 9.47
N ARG A 68 0.08 18.82 8.51
CA ARG A 68 -0.18 17.38 8.57
C ARG A 68 0.68 16.56 7.62
N TYR A 69 1.69 17.19 7.01
CA TYR A 69 2.56 16.59 6.00
C TYR A 69 3.20 15.25 6.42
N HIS A 70 3.46 15.05 7.72
CA HIS A 70 4.05 13.81 8.25
C HIS A 70 3.08 12.70 8.59
N ARG A 71 1.78 12.98 8.73
CA ARG A 71 0.81 11.99 9.18
C ARG A 71 -0.08 11.50 8.05
N ASP A 72 -0.46 12.40 7.14
CA ASP A 72 -1.59 12.14 6.26
C ASP A 72 -1.18 11.57 4.89
N PHE A 73 0.05 11.82 4.43
CA PHE A 73 0.51 11.50 3.07
C PHE A 73 1.40 10.24 2.98
N GLN A 74 1.14 9.25 3.83
CA GLN A 74 1.91 8.00 3.90
C GLN A 74 0.99 6.79 3.76
N CYS A 75 1.46 5.79 3.03
CA CYS A 75 0.76 4.52 2.85
C CYS A 75 1.17 3.51 3.93
N LEU A 76 0.32 2.53 4.18
CA LEU A 76 0.59 1.47 5.16
C LEU A 76 1.20 0.25 4.48
N PRO A 77 2.14 -0.45 5.13
CA PRO A 77 2.77 -1.64 4.54
C PRO A 77 1.76 -2.79 4.44
N CYS A 78 1.86 -3.54 3.36
CA CYS A 78 1.15 -4.81 3.20
C CYS A 78 1.68 -5.88 4.16
N ALA A 79 0.88 -6.93 4.34
CA ALA A 79 1.34 -8.14 5.02
C ALA A 79 2.57 -8.74 4.30
N PRO A 80 3.49 -9.40 5.05
CA PRO A 80 4.70 -9.98 4.48
C PRO A 80 4.35 -11.04 3.42
N GLY A 81 5.05 -10.98 2.28
CA GLY A 81 4.82 -11.89 1.15
C GLY A 81 3.79 -11.40 0.13
N CYS A 82 3.25 -10.19 0.28
CA CYS A 82 2.31 -9.59 -0.67
C CYS A 82 2.94 -8.43 -1.46
N ASP A 83 2.84 -8.48 -2.79
CA ASP A 83 3.31 -7.40 -3.68
C ASP A 83 2.29 -6.26 -3.83
N SER A 84 1.00 -6.55 -3.68
CA SER A 84 -0.11 -5.59 -3.75
C SER A 84 -1.22 -6.03 -2.80
N CYS A 85 -1.79 -5.08 -2.06
CA CYS A 85 -2.89 -5.33 -1.13
C CYS A 85 -3.78 -4.07 -1.04
N ASP A 86 -5.04 -4.25 -0.66
CA ASP A 86 -5.98 -3.16 -0.38
C ASP A 86 -6.20 -2.93 1.12
N ASP A 87 -5.78 -3.90 1.94
CA ASP A 87 -6.03 -3.97 3.36
C ASP A 87 -4.91 -4.80 4.05
N PRO A 88 -4.84 -4.84 5.39
CA PRO A 88 -3.76 -5.53 6.10
C PRO A 88 -3.93 -7.05 6.14
N SER A 89 -4.94 -7.62 5.48
CA SER A 89 -5.13 -9.06 5.43
C SER A 89 -3.96 -9.76 4.73
N PRO A 90 -3.59 -10.95 5.21
CA PRO A 90 -2.51 -11.72 4.60
C PRO A 90 -2.99 -12.33 3.26
N CYS A 91 -2.30 -12.01 2.17
CA CYS A 91 -2.60 -12.58 0.83
C CYS A 91 -2.23 -14.06 0.72
N ILE A 92 -1.20 -14.47 1.45
CA ILE A 92 -0.87 -15.87 1.65
C ILE A 92 -1.63 -16.29 2.89
N LEU A 93 -2.32 -17.43 2.86
CA LEU A 93 -2.71 -18.08 4.10
C LEU A 93 -1.42 -18.28 4.90
N ALA A 94 -1.20 -17.47 5.93
CA ALA A 94 -0.26 -17.73 7.00
C ALA A 94 -0.81 -18.93 7.80
N LEU A 95 -0.98 -20.05 7.10
CA LEU A 95 -1.37 -21.31 7.68
C LEU A 95 -0.15 -21.74 8.48
N ASN A 96 -0.23 -21.51 9.80
CA ASN A 96 0.77 -21.96 10.74
C ASN A 96 1.20 -23.39 10.38
N TRP A 97 2.49 -23.70 10.52
CA TRP A 97 3.00 -25.05 10.22
C TRP A 97 2.16 -26.15 10.89
N ILE A 98 1.58 -25.86 12.06
CA ILE A 98 0.59 -26.67 12.80
C ILE A 98 -0.64 -27.00 11.95
N LEU A 99 -1.30 -26.01 11.36
CA LEU A 99 -2.51 -26.20 10.54
C LEU A 99 -2.20 -26.97 9.25
N ARG A 100 -1.02 -26.73 8.64
CA ARG A 100 -0.56 -27.50 7.49
C ARG A 100 -0.34 -28.98 7.86
N SER A 101 0.27 -29.25 9.01
CA SER A 101 0.43 -30.61 9.53
C SER A 101 -0.91 -31.28 9.83
N ILE A 102 -1.87 -30.56 10.42
CA ILE A 102 -3.23 -31.08 10.70
C ILE A 102 -3.95 -31.48 9.40
N LEU A 103 -3.89 -30.68 8.35
CA LEU A 103 -4.55 -31.01 7.08
C LEU A 103 -3.91 -32.24 6.41
N LEU A 104 -2.58 -32.35 6.46
CA LEU A 104 -1.85 -33.49 5.90
C LEU A 104 -2.13 -34.79 6.67
N THR A 105 -2.26 -34.73 8.00
CA THR A 105 -2.61 -35.91 8.80
C THR A 105 -4.06 -36.33 8.58
N ILE A 106 -5.01 -35.39 8.57
CA ILE A 106 -6.43 -35.68 8.31
C ILE A 106 -6.61 -36.33 6.92
N SER A 107 -6.00 -35.75 5.88
CA SER A 107 -6.09 -36.32 4.54
C SER A 107 -5.46 -37.72 4.44
N GLY A 108 -4.31 -37.95 5.09
CA GLY A 108 -3.70 -39.28 5.18
C GLY A 108 -4.59 -40.31 5.89
N LEU A 109 -5.21 -39.93 7.02
CA LEU A 109 -6.14 -40.80 7.74
C LEU A 109 -7.35 -41.17 6.89
N ILE A 110 -7.96 -40.20 6.21
CA ILE A 110 -9.10 -40.44 5.31
C ILE A 110 -8.71 -41.41 4.19
N MET A 111 -7.56 -41.21 3.54
CA MET A 111 -7.09 -42.12 2.49
C MET A 111 -6.82 -43.54 3.00
N SER A 112 -6.23 -43.67 4.21
CA SER A 112 -6.00 -44.98 4.83
C SER A 112 -7.31 -45.70 5.17
N PHE A 113 -8.31 -44.96 5.65
CA PHE A 113 -9.63 -45.50 5.95
C PHE A 113 -10.35 -45.98 4.68
N LEU A 114 -10.29 -45.19 3.59
CA LEU A 114 -10.86 -45.55 2.29
C LEU A 114 -10.17 -46.75 1.63
N LEU A 115 -8.90 -47.03 1.95
CA LEU A 115 -8.17 -48.20 1.41
C LEU A 115 -8.49 -49.50 2.14
N VAL A 116 -8.96 -49.41 3.39
CA VAL A 116 -9.28 -50.57 4.24
C VAL A 116 -10.76 -50.95 4.17
N LEU A 117 -11.62 -50.01 3.76
CA LEU A 117 -13.05 -50.21 3.50
C LEU A 117 -13.28 -50.77 2.08
#